data_AF-A0AAE7JPJ6-F1
#
_entry.id   AF-A0AAE7JPJ6-F1
#
_cell.length_a   1.000
_cell.length_b   1.000
_cell.length_c   1.000
_cell.angle_alpha   90.00
_cell.angle_beta   90.00
_cell.angle_gamma   90.00
#
_symmetry.space_group_name_H-M   'P 1'
#
loop_
_entity.id
_entity.type
_entity.pdbx_description
1 polymer ?
#
loop_
_entity_poly.entity_id
_entity_poly.type
_entity_poly.pdbx_seq_one_letter_code
_entity_poly.pdbx_strand_id
1 'polypeptide(L)'
;MKENAIYIPDLNICIKDFYVKNGKVYFIGFGNNTSVSSVSLQNIYSNYIYESNNNICYINKNNYIPNLGIYDYQFNFLMDLTAILIAFSFLIGLVIVGATR
;
A
#
# COMPACT_ATOMS: atom_id res chain seq x y z
N MET A 1 14.29 -11.18 2.67
CA MET A 1 14.12 -9.82 3.23
C MET A 1 13.06 -9.13 2.40
N LYS A 2 12.04 -8.54 3.05
CA LYS A 2 10.91 -7.88 2.39
C LYS A 2 11.15 -6.38 2.39
N GLU A 3 11.07 -5.76 1.22
CA GLU A 3 11.19 -4.31 1.06
C GLU A 3 10.00 -3.74 0.30
N ASN A 4 9.64 -2.49 0.59
CA ASN A 4 8.63 -1.79 -0.18
C ASN A 4 9.12 -1.58 -1.61
N ALA A 5 8.21 -1.76 -2.56
CA ALA A 5 8.49 -1.77 -3.98
C ALA A 5 7.40 -1.01 -4.74
N ILE A 6 7.80 -0.59 -5.93
CA ILE A 6 6.96 0.03 -6.94
C ILE A 6 6.98 -0.90 -8.15
N TYR A 7 5.80 -1.27 -8.64
CA TYR A 7 5.64 -2.11 -9.81
C TYR A 7 5.35 -1.28 -11.05
N ILE A 8 6.10 -1.53 -12.12
CA ILE A 8 5.89 -0.92 -13.42
C ILE A 8 5.43 -2.03 -14.38
N PRO A 9 4.13 -2.05 -14.76
CA PRO A 9 3.51 -3.11 -15.55
C PRO A 9 4.07 -3.13 -16.98
N ASP A 10 4.32 -1.96 -17.57
CA ASP A 10 4.80 -1.81 -18.95
C ASP A 10 6.16 -2.50 -19.17
N LEU A 11 6.95 -2.57 -18.11
CA LEU A 11 8.29 -3.19 -18.11
C LEU A 11 8.31 -4.52 -17.35
N ASN A 12 7.20 -4.89 -16.69
CA ASN A 12 7.09 -6.01 -15.76
C ASN A 12 8.24 -6.05 -14.72
N ILE A 13 8.64 -4.88 -14.21
CA ILE A 13 9.73 -4.75 -13.23
C ILE A 13 9.20 -4.24 -11.89
N CYS A 14 9.88 -4.64 -10.82
CA CYS A 14 9.77 -3.99 -9.52
C CYS A 14 11.03 -3.24 -9.17
N ILE A 15 10.84 -2.02 -8.68
CA ILE A 15 11.90 -1.08 -8.35
C ILE A 15 11.70 -0.61 -6.91
N LYS A 16 12.79 -0.21 -6.28
CA LYS A 16 12.77 0.39 -4.95
C LYS A 16 12.28 1.83 -5.02
N ASP A 17 12.80 2.59 -5.98
CA ASP A 17 12.46 3.99 -6.17
C ASP A 17 12.81 4.43 -7.60
N PHE A 18 12.42 5.65 -7.99
CA PHE A 18 12.80 6.25 -9.26
C PHE A 18 13.01 7.75 -9.13
N TYR A 19 13.86 8.30 -10.01
CA TYR A 19 14.01 9.75 -10.14
C TYR A 19 14.12 10.17 -11.59
N VAL A 20 13.80 11.43 -11.87
CA VAL A 20 13.85 12.00 -13.23
C VAL A 20 14.98 13.02 -13.28
N LYS A 21 15.87 12.87 -14.26
CA LYS A 21 16.99 13.81 -14.51
C LYS A 21 17.19 13.99 -16.01
N ASN A 22 17.31 15.24 -16.46
CA ASN A 22 17.49 15.59 -17.88
C ASN A 22 16.47 14.91 -18.82
N GLY A 23 15.20 14.84 -18.40
CA GLY A 23 14.14 14.20 -19.18
C GLY A 23 14.20 12.67 -19.27
N LYS A 24 15.11 12.02 -18.55
CA LYS A 24 15.24 10.56 -18.47
C LYS A 24 14.81 10.06 -17.09
N VAL A 25 14.20 8.89 -17.08
CA VAL A 25 13.77 8.22 -15.85
C VAL A 25 14.85 7.22 -15.44
N TYR A 26 15.26 7.30 -14.18
CA TYR A 26 16.23 6.42 -13.56
C TYR A 26 15.52 5.57 -12.52
N PHE A 27 15.59 4.26 -12.67
CA PHE A 27 15.06 3.30 -11.72
C PHE A 27 16.16 2.86 -10.77
N ILE A 28 15.83 2.83 -9.49
CA ILE A 28 16.67 2.31 -8.42
C ILE A 28 16.12 0.92 -8.09
N GLY A 29 16.90 -0.12 -8.38
CA GLY A 29 16.59 -1.49 -8.04
C GLY A 29 17.02 -1.87 -6.62
N PHE A 30 16.73 -3.13 -6.26
CA PHE A 30 17.17 -3.73 -5.01
C PHE A 30 18.64 -4.13 -5.14
N GLY A 31 19.50 -3.65 -4.23
CA GLY A 31 20.97 -3.86 -4.29
C GLY A 31 21.79 -2.75 -4.95
N ASN A 32 21.29 -1.49 -4.96
CA ASN A 32 21.96 -0.31 -5.54
C ASN A 32 22.18 -0.35 -7.07
N ASN A 33 21.52 -1.28 -7.78
CA ASN A 33 21.53 -1.25 -9.24
C ASN A 33 20.65 -0.11 -9.75
N THR A 34 21.18 0.72 -10.65
CA THR A 34 20.41 1.77 -11.31
C THR A 34 20.27 1.47 -12.79
N SER A 35 19.06 1.51 -13.33
CA SER A 35 18.79 1.37 -14.76
C SER A 35 18.13 2.62 -15.31
N VAL A 36 18.38 2.92 -16.60
CA VAL A 36 17.81 4.08 -17.27
C VAL A 36 16.71 3.61 -18.21
N SER A 37 15.56 4.26 -18.15
CA SER A 37 14.45 4.02 -19.07
C SER A 37 14.17 5.24 -19.94
N SER A 38 13.92 4.97 -21.22
CA SER A 38 13.39 5.92 -22.19
C SER A 38 11.86 5.94 -22.24
N VAL A 39 11.19 5.08 -21.47
CA VAL A 39 9.73 4.90 -21.49
C VAL A 39 9.06 5.96 -20.60
N SER A 40 7.94 6.51 -21.07
CA SER A 40 7.10 7.38 -20.25
C SER A 40 6.56 6.59 -19.06
N LEU A 41 6.70 7.15 -17.86
CA LEU A 41 6.10 6.61 -16.64
C LEU A 41 4.56 6.75 -16.70
N GLN A 42 3.91 5.89 -17.47
CA GLN A 42 2.47 5.71 -17.40
C GLN A 42 2.22 4.41 -16.60
N ASN A 43 1.23 4.41 -15.71
CA ASN A 43 0.82 3.25 -14.90
C ASN A 43 1.85 2.75 -13.87
N ILE A 44 2.38 3.63 -13.02
CA ILE A 44 3.15 3.18 -11.85
C ILE A 44 2.21 2.70 -10.74
N TYR A 45 2.42 1.50 -10.22
CA TYR A 45 1.69 0.98 -9.05
C TYR A 45 2.57 0.95 -7.80
N SER A 46 2.18 1.71 -6.78
CA SER A 46 2.77 1.66 -5.45
C SER A 46 2.17 0.50 -4.62
N ASN A 47 2.66 0.32 -3.38
CA ASN A 47 2.22 -0.73 -2.45
C ASN A 47 2.53 -2.15 -2.91
N TYR A 48 3.66 -2.36 -3.58
CA TYR A 48 4.21 -3.70 -3.78
C TYR A 48 5.25 -4.01 -2.71
N ILE A 49 5.46 -5.29 -2.45
CA ILE A 49 6.55 -5.82 -1.65
C ILE A 49 7.44 -6.65 -2.57
N TYR A 50 8.74 -6.37 -2.49
CA TYR A 50 9.77 -7.19 -3.10
C TYR A 50 10.36 -8.15 -2.06
N GLU A 51 10.25 -9.46 -2.35
CA GLU A 51 10.85 -10.52 -1.55
C GLU A 51 12.20 -10.92 -2.17
N SER A 52 13.30 -10.40 -1.62
CA SER A 52 14.64 -10.62 -2.17
C SER A 52 15.08 -12.09 -2.18
N ASN A 53 14.47 -12.95 -1.36
CA ASN A 53 14.85 -14.36 -1.28
C ASN A 53 14.36 -15.16 -2.48
N ASN A 54 13.17 -14.81 -3.01
CA ASN A 54 12.52 -15.53 -4.10
C ASN A 54 12.43 -14.68 -5.38
N ASN A 55 12.94 -13.45 -5.37
CA ASN A 55 12.84 -12.48 -6.48
C ASN A 55 11.40 -12.20 -6.91
N ILE A 56 10.45 -12.30 -5.98
CA ILE A 56 9.01 -12.12 -6.26
C ILE A 56 8.62 -10.71 -5.88
N CYS A 57 7.85 -10.06 -6.75
CA CYS A 57 7.16 -8.83 -6.42
C CYS A 57 5.65 -9.06 -6.39
N TYR A 58 5.04 -8.78 -5.25
CA TYR A 58 3.61 -8.97 -5.05
C TYR A 58 3.01 -7.76 -4.37
N ILE A 59 1.73 -7.52 -4.60
CA ILE A 59 1.04 -6.41 -3.96
C ILE A 59 0.99 -6.65 -2.44
N ASN A 60 1.22 -5.62 -1.64
CA ASN A 60 1.16 -5.69 -0.19
C ASN A 60 -0.28 -5.97 0.24
N LYS A 61 -0.65 -7.25 0.30
CA LYS A 61 -1.92 -7.71 0.83
C LYS A 61 -1.84 -7.67 2.34
N ASN A 62 -2.96 -7.30 2.95
CA ASN A 62 -3.02 -7.29 4.40
C ASN A 62 -2.76 -8.69 4.97
N ASN A 63 -1.77 -8.78 5.86
CA ASN A 63 -1.36 -10.04 6.48
C ASN A 63 -2.40 -10.57 7.50
N TYR A 64 -3.28 -9.72 8.02
CA TYR A 64 -4.31 -10.12 8.97
C TYR A 64 -5.45 -10.92 8.31
N ILE A 65 -5.85 -10.54 7.08
CA ILE A 65 -6.86 -11.28 6.32
C ILE A 65 -6.47 -11.35 4.83
N PRO A 66 -5.52 -12.22 4.47
CA PRO A 66 -4.90 -12.24 3.14
C PRO A 66 -5.88 -12.62 2.02
N ASN A 67 -7.00 -13.27 2.35
CA ASN A 67 -8.00 -13.75 1.39
C ASN A 67 -9.07 -12.71 1.00
N LEU A 68 -9.17 -11.56 1.68
CA LEU A 68 -10.17 -10.55 1.33
C LEU A 68 -9.71 -9.58 0.23
N GLY A 69 -8.46 -9.67 -0.24
CA GLY A 69 -7.96 -8.81 -1.34
C GLY A 69 -7.89 -7.32 -0.98
N ILE A 70 -7.97 -6.98 0.31
CA ILE A 70 -7.90 -5.62 0.84
C ILE A 70 -6.47 -5.27 1.27
N TYR A 71 -6.09 -4.02 1.01
CA TYR A 71 -4.80 -3.47 1.40
C TYR A 71 -4.78 -3.04 2.87
N ASP A 72 -3.59 -2.97 3.48
CA ASP A 72 -3.42 -2.58 4.89
C ASP A 72 -4.08 -1.23 5.22
N TYR A 73 -3.90 -0.22 4.36
CA TYR A 73 -4.50 1.10 4.59
C TYR A 73 -6.03 1.07 4.54
N GLN A 74 -6.61 0.22 3.67
CA GLN A 74 -8.06 0.04 3.61
C GLN A 74 -8.56 -0.66 4.85
N PHE A 75 -7.85 -1.69 5.31
CA PHE A 75 -8.21 -2.40 6.53
C PHE A 75 -8.13 -1.50 7.77
N ASN A 76 -7.07 -0.71 7.92
CA ASN A 76 -6.94 0.23 9.03
C ASN A 76 -8.06 1.27 8.99
N PHE A 77 -8.38 1.81 7.81
CA PHE A 77 -9.53 2.71 7.65
C PHE A 77 -10.86 2.05 8.06
N LEU A 78 -11.11 0.80 7.64
CA LEU A 78 -12.32 0.06 8.04
C LEU A 78 -12.35 -0.19 9.56
N MET A 79 -11.20 -0.52 10.16
CA MET A 79 -11.10 -0.74 11.61
C MET A 79 -11.40 0.56 12.37
N ASP A 80 -10.81 1.68 11.97
CA ASP A 80 -11.05 2.98 12.60
C ASP A 80 -12.52 3.42 12.44
N LEU A 81 -13.10 3.23 11.26
CA LEU A 81 -14.50 3.56 11.00
C LEU A 81 -15.45 2.74 11.88
N THR A 82 -15.19 1.44 12.03
CA THR A 82 -16.00 0.56 12.89
C THR A 82 -15.88 0.93 14.37
N ALA A 83 -14.67 1.29 14.84
CA ALA A 83 -14.46 1.80 16.20
C ALA A 83 -15.28 3.08 16.47
N ILE A 84 -15.26 4.03 15.53
CA ILE A 84 -16.03 5.28 15.64
C ILE A 84 -17.54 4.99 15.71
N LEU A 85 -18.05 4.12 14.82
CA LEU A 85 -19.47 3.75 14.81
C LEU A 85 -19.94 3.11 16.11
N ILE A 86 -19.11 2.22 16.68
CA ILE A 86 -19.39 1.59 17.98
C ILE A 86 -19.42 2.65 19.09
N ALA A 87 -18.40 3.52 19.14
CA ALA A 87 -18.31 4.58 20.15
C ALA A 87 -19.54 5.51 20.11
N PHE A 88 -19.95 5.96 18.92
CA PHE A 88 -21.15 6.80 18.78
C PHE A 88 -22.43 6.06 19.19
N SER A 89 -22.55 4.77 18.87
CA SER A 89 -23.71 3.97 19.26
C SER A 89 -23.86 3.89 20.79
N PHE A 90 -22.75 3.69 21.52
CA PHE A 90 -22.75 3.73 22.98
C PHE A 90 -23.09 5.12 23.52
N LEU A 91 -22.52 6.18 22.94
CA LEU A 91 -22.74 7.56 23.38
C LEU A 91 -24.21 7.97 23.22
N ILE A 92 -24.82 7.65 22.07
CA ILE A 92 -26.25 7.85 21.83
C ILE A 92 -27.09 7.07 22.83
N GLY A 93 -26.77 5.78 23.06
CA GLY A 93 -27.46 4.96 24.05
C GLY A 93 -27.41 5.56 25.46
N LEU A 94 -26.24 6.04 25.89
CA LEU A 94 -26.06 6.71 27.19
C LEU A 94 -26.83 8.02 27.27
N VAL A 95 -26.84 8.83 26.21
CA VAL A 95 -27.60 10.09 26.17
C VAL A 95 -29.10 9.82 26.25
N ILE A 96 -29.62 8.84 25.51
CA ILE A 96 -31.04 8.48 25.55
C ILE A 96 -31.42 8.00 26.95
N VAL A 97 -30.68 7.03 27.51
CA VAL A 97 -30.96 6.50 28.86
C VAL A 97 -30.85 7.57 29.93
N GLY A 98 -29.84 8.45 29.82
CA GLY A 98 -29.63 9.58 30.72
C GLY A 98 -30.69 10.67 30.61
N ALA A 99 -31.29 10.88 29.42
CA ALA A 99 -32.34 11.86 29.19
C ALA A 99 -33.75 11.34 29.57
N THR A 100 -33.95 10.02 29.59
CA THR A 100 -35.21 9.38 30.00
C THR A 100 -35.32 9.11 31.50
N ARG A 101 -34.35 9.56 32.30
CA ARG A 101 -34.31 9.42 33.76
C ARG A 101 -34.46 10.76 34.44
#